data_AF-X6L7D6-F1
#
_entry.id   AF-X6L7D6-F1
#
_cell.length_a   1.000
_cell.length_b   1.000
_cell.length_c   1.000
_cell.angle_alpha   90.00
_cell.angle_beta   90.00
_cell.angle_gamma   90.00
#
_symmetry.space_group_name_H-M   'P 1'
#
loop_
_entity.id
_entity.type
_entity.pdbx_description
1 polymer ?
#
loop_
_entity_poly.entity_id
_entity_poly.type
_entity_poly.pdbx_seq_one_letter_code
_entity_poly.pdbx_strand_id
1 'polypeptide(L)'
;YFYDRFNLNQWNANIIISCRSHVLNDQHIQQIFFNSNNHFIKTTMTYLWPFSKEQMRGYIHKFVQINHKNQICHYSNWTPQQYEETLQNYPNLHKMMEEPFLLRLILTVLPSLMKQHSIGTNISKVQVYEAFNQQWIDFHVQNISNKLAELRIQTNPNKIKSAFQQYCHDLGFQMFIQGTQIATENDNKEHESDKISSKLDPIMEKEIKNSDEKLEMKTNETKVPVIKTQDIWERYFTGDSVAKYVLRRVGDNKYQFLHKSCQEYYAAQKIIFDILLWKPNIAN
;
A
#
# COMPACT_ATOMS: atom_id res chain seq x y z
N TYR A 1 4.96 -25.25 -9.56
CA TYR A 1 5.79 -24.09 -9.16
C TYR A 1 5.16 -23.25 -8.04
N PHE A 2 4.05 -22.50 -8.23
CA PHE A 2 3.48 -21.70 -7.13
C PHE A 2 3.02 -22.58 -5.95
N TYR A 3 2.25 -23.62 -6.25
CA TYR A 3 1.74 -24.57 -5.27
C TYR A 3 2.87 -25.20 -4.44
N ASP A 4 3.95 -25.62 -5.11
CA ASP A 4 5.14 -26.21 -4.48
C ASP A 4 5.98 -25.16 -3.75
N ARG A 5 6.17 -23.96 -4.33
CA ARG A 5 6.97 -22.87 -3.76
C ARG A 5 6.43 -22.40 -2.41
N PHE A 6 5.11 -22.40 -2.25
CA PHE A 6 4.46 -22.04 -0.99
C PHE A 6 4.14 -23.27 -0.13
N ASN A 7 4.64 -24.46 -0.51
CA ASN A 7 4.43 -25.72 0.19
C ASN A 7 2.95 -25.99 0.52
N LEU A 8 2.03 -25.62 -0.38
CA LEU A 8 0.60 -25.63 -0.09
C LEU A 8 0.05 -27.03 0.22
N ASN A 9 0.72 -28.08 -0.28
CA ASN A 9 0.43 -29.49 0.04
C ASN A 9 0.74 -29.90 1.48
N GLN A 10 1.62 -29.18 2.18
CA GLN A 10 1.97 -29.49 3.56
C GLN A 10 0.87 -29.05 4.54
N TRP A 11 -0.04 -28.19 4.08
CA TRP A 11 -1.16 -27.69 4.87
C TRP A 11 -2.39 -28.55 4.63
N ASN A 12 -2.83 -29.30 5.64
CA ASN A 12 -4.13 -29.98 5.62
C ASN A 12 -5.27 -28.98 5.85
N ALA A 13 -5.47 -28.04 4.92
CA ALA A 13 -6.40 -26.92 5.06
C ALA A 13 -7.01 -26.47 3.72
N ASN A 14 -8.14 -25.78 3.80
CA ASN A 14 -8.71 -25.07 2.65
C ASN A 14 -7.96 -23.75 2.43
N ILE A 15 -7.51 -23.52 1.20
CA ILE A 15 -6.68 -22.36 0.84
C ILE A 15 -7.49 -21.42 -0.06
N ILE A 16 -7.60 -20.16 0.32
CA ILE A 16 -8.22 -19.10 -0.49
C ILE A 16 -7.13 -18.15 -0.96
N ILE A 17 -7.01 -18.01 -2.29
CA ILE A 17 -6.06 -17.10 -2.92
C ILE A 17 -6.85 -15.96 -3.56
N SER A 18 -6.49 -14.72 -3.24
CA SER A 18 -7.01 -13.53 -3.93
C SER A 18 -5.92 -12.92 -4.80
N CYS A 19 -6.29 -12.49 -5.99
CA CYS A 19 -5.36 -11.92 -6.95
C CYS A 19 -6.05 -10.86 -7.82
N ARG A 20 -5.28 -9.93 -8.37
CA ARG A 20 -5.75 -9.01 -9.40
C ARG A 20 -5.81 -9.73 -10.75
N SER A 21 -6.83 -9.45 -11.56
CA SER A 21 -7.06 -10.14 -12.83
C SER A 21 -5.93 -9.97 -13.86
N HIS A 22 -5.11 -8.92 -13.77
CA HIS A 22 -3.96 -8.73 -14.66
C HIS A 22 -2.70 -9.50 -14.23
N VAL A 23 -2.64 -10.01 -12.99
CA VAL A 23 -1.48 -10.75 -12.48
C VAL A 23 -1.64 -12.24 -12.78
N LEU A 24 -2.83 -12.78 -12.55
CA LEU A 24 -3.18 -14.16 -12.87
C LEU A 24 -4.39 -14.15 -13.81
N ASN A 25 -4.16 -14.53 -15.07
CA ASN A 25 -5.24 -14.79 -16.02
C ASN A 25 -5.72 -16.25 -15.89
N ASP A 26 -6.86 -16.57 -16.49
CA ASP A 26 -7.49 -17.89 -16.36
C ASP A 26 -6.57 -19.03 -16.83
N GLN A 27 -5.76 -18.81 -17.87
CA GLN A 27 -4.80 -19.79 -18.37
C GLN A 27 -3.68 -20.06 -17.37
N HIS A 28 -3.13 -19.03 -16.73
CA HIS A 28 -2.13 -19.17 -15.67
C HIS A 28 -2.71 -19.93 -14.48
N ILE A 29 -3.95 -19.62 -14.08
CA ILE A 29 -4.59 -20.31 -12.94
C ILE A 29 -4.77 -21.80 -13.29
N GLN A 30 -5.23 -22.12 -14.50
CA GLN A 30 -5.34 -23.50 -14.99
C GLN A 30 -3.99 -24.22 -14.96
N GLN A 31 -2.93 -23.62 -15.51
CA GLN A 31 -1.61 -24.24 -15.53
C GLN A 31 -1.00 -24.42 -14.12
N ILE A 32 -1.16 -23.42 -13.25
CA ILE A 32 -0.55 -23.41 -11.92
C ILE A 32 -1.27 -24.36 -10.95
N PHE A 33 -2.60 -24.45 -11.03
CA PHE A 33 -3.43 -25.14 -10.04
C PHE A 33 -4.18 -26.37 -10.56
N PHE A 34 -4.27 -26.57 -11.88
CA PHE A 34 -5.01 -27.70 -12.47
C PHE A 34 -4.13 -28.68 -13.25
N ASN A 35 -2.90 -28.30 -13.64
CA ASN A 35 -2.04 -29.13 -14.48
C ASN A 35 -1.02 -29.99 -13.69
N SER A 36 -1.17 -30.11 -12.38
CA SER A 36 -0.52 -31.17 -11.61
C SER A 36 -1.37 -32.43 -11.71
N ASN A 37 -0.77 -33.58 -12.02
CA ASN A 37 -1.38 -34.93 -12.12
C ASN A 37 -2.18 -35.41 -10.88
N ASN A 38 -2.46 -34.53 -9.92
CA ASN A 38 -3.32 -34.75 -8.78
C ASN A 38 -4.75 -34.35 -9.14
N HIS A 39 -5.51 -35.33 -9.62
CA HIS A 39 -6.95 -35.27 -9.93
C HIS A 39 -7.87 -34.82 -8.77
N PHE A 40 -7.30 -34.44 -7.61
CA PHE A 40 -8.00 -34.29 -6.34
C PHE A 40 -8.19 -32.84 -5.87
N ILE A 41 -7.56 -31.83 -6.48
CA ILE A 41 -7.74 -30.44 -6.05
C ILE A 41 -8.91 -29.82 -6.82
N LYS A 42 -10.10 -29.81 -6.20
CA LYS A 42 -11.29 -29.10 -6.71
C LYS A 42 -11.10 -27.60 -6.53
N THR A 43 -10.32 -26.96 -7.40
CA THR A 43 -10.13 -25.52 -7.39
C THR A 43 -11.33 -24.83 -8.03
N THR A 44 -12.04 -24.00 -7.26
CA THR A 44 -13.12 -23.14 -7.78
C THR A 44 -12.60 -21.73 -8.01
N MET A 45 -12.90 -21.14 -9.16
CA MET A 45 -12.60 -19.74 -9.43
C MET A 45 -13.83 -18.87 -9.15
N THR A 46 -13.63 -17.69 -8.59
CA THR A 46 -14.70 -16.73 -8.34
C THR A 46 -14.16 -15.33 -8.60
N TYR A 47 -14.95 -14.49 -9.26
CA TYR A 47 -14.60 -13.10 -9.54
C TYR A 47 -15.44 -12.17 -8.66
N LEU A 48 -14.81 -11.12 -8.15
CA LEU A 48 -15.49 -10.06 -7.43
C LEU A 48 -16.05 -9.06 -8.44
N TRP A 49 -17.37 -9.00 -8.56
CA TRP A 49 -18.05 -8.02 -9.40
C TRP A 49 -18.11 -6.64 -8.75
N PRO A 50 -18.15 -5.55 -9.54
CA PRO A 50 -18.46 -4.22 -9.04
C PRO A 50 -19.83 -4.17 -8.37
N PHE A 51 -20.04 -3.20 -7.49
CA PHE A 51 -21.32 -3.04 -6.79
C PHE A 51 -22.47 -2.72 -7.73
N SER A 52 -23.61 -3.36 -7.49
CA SER A 52 -24.89 -2.97 -8.08
C SER A 52 -25.40 -1.65 -7.49
N LYS A 53 -26.38 -1.03 -8.15
CA LYS A 53 -27.02 0.19 -7.64
C LYS A 53 -27.61 0.01 -6.24
N GLU A 54 -28.22 -1.15 -5.99
CA GLU A 54 -28.78 -1.48 -4.67
C GLU A 54 -27.69 -1.66 -3.61
N GLN A 55 -26.59 -2.34 -3.96
CA GLN A 55 -25.43 -2.49 -3.07
C GLN A 55 -24.80 -1.14 -2.74
N MET A 56 -24.68 -0.22 -3.71
CA MET A 56 -24.19 1.14 -3.48
C MET A 56 -25.10 1.92 -2.51
N ARG A 57 -26.42 1.89 -2.70
CA ARG A 57 -27.37 2.53 -1.77
C ARG A 57 -27.27 1.94 -0.36
N GLY A 58 -27.25 0.61 -0.26
CA GLY A 58 -27.06 -0.08 1.02
C GLY A 58 -25.73 0.27 1.70
N TYR A 59 -24.67 0.47 0.92
CA TYR A 59 -23.38 0.95 1.43
C TYR A 59 -23.46 2.38 1.97
N ILE A 60 -24.09 3.31 1.24
CA ILE A 60 -24.27 4.71 1.69
C ILE A 60 -24.99 4.76 3.03
N HIS A 61 -26.07 4.01 3.19
CA HIS A 61 -26.80 3.93 4.46
C HIS A 61 -25.90 3.43 5.60
N LYS A 62 -25.16 2.33 5.39
CA LYS A 62 -24.22 1.80 6.39
C LYS A 62 -23.08 2.77 6.70
N PHE A 63 -22.56 3.46 5.68
CA PHE A 63 -21.50 4.45 5.83
C PHE A 63 -21.94 5.58 6.76
N VAL A 64 -23.13 6.14 6.54
CA VAL A 64 -23.68 7.21 7.40
C VAL A 64 -23.87 6.72 8.83
N GLN A 65 -24.44 5.52 9.02
CA GLN A 65 -24.63 4.94 10.35
C GLN A 65 -23.31 4.75 11.12
N ILE A 66 -22.26 4.28 10.44
CA ILE A 66 -20.94 4.11 11.05
C ILE A 66 -20.31 5.48 11.33
N ASN A 67 -20.46 6.44 10.43
CA ASN A 67 -19.88 7.77 10.59
C ASN A 67 -20.42 8.49 11.83
N HIS A 68 -21.74 8.40 12.07
CA HIS A 68 -22.34 8.98 13.28
C HIS A 68 -21.84 8.33 14.58
N LYS A 69 -21.52 7.04 14.56
CA LYS A 69 -21.01 6.33 15.75
C LYS A 69 -19.54 6.63 16.04
N ASN A 70 -18.73 6.73 14.99
CA ASN A 70 -17.27 6.70 15.10
C ASN A 70 -16.59 8.03 14.73
N GLN A 71 -17.35 9.08 14.39
CA GLN A 71 -16.84 10.39 13.95
C GLN A 71 -15.76 10.29 12.84
N ILE A 72 -15.90 9.34 11.93
CA ILE A 72 -14.89 9.04 10.89
C ILE A 72 -14.66 10.23 9.96
N CYS A 73 -15.72 11.01 9.70
CA CYS A 73 -15.70 12.23 8.94
C CYS A 73 -16.23 13.36 9.83
N HIS A 74 -15.31 14.13 10.42
CA HIS A 74 -15.62 15.29 11.25
C HIS A 74 -16.36 16.42 10.49
N TYR A 75 -16.47 16.31 9.16
CA TYR A 75 -16.83 17.42 8.29
C TYR A 75 -18.30 17.45 7.84
N SER A 76 -19.12 16.42 8.10
CA SER A 76 -20.57 16.54 7.90
C SER A 76 -21.42 15.47 8.60
N ASN A 77 -22.59 15.90 9.09
CA ASN A 77 -23.68 15.06 9.60
C ASN A 77 -24.68 14.72 8.48
N TRP A 78 -24.19 14.34 7.30
CA TRP A 78 -25.05 14.12 6.14
C TRP A 78 -25.93 12.88 6.29
N THR A 79 -27.20 13.00 5.88
CA THR A 79 -28.14 11.88 5.78
C THR A 79 -27.86 11.06 4.51
N PRO A 80 -28.30 9.79 4.45
CA PRO A 80 -28.16 8.99 3.23
C PRO A 80 -28.81 9.67 2.02
N GLN A 81 -29.96 10.31 2.21
CA GLN A 81 -30.67 11.05 1.16
C GLN A 81 -29.84 12.23 0.63
N GLN A 82 -29.18 13.00 1.50
CA GLN A 82 -28.30 14.09 1.07
C GLN A 82 -27.14 13.58 0.21
N TYR A 83 -26.54 12.44 0.57
CA TYR A 83 -25.53 11.80 -0.27
C TYR A 83 -26.09 11.41 -1.63
N GLU A 84 -27.24 10.74 -1.67
CA GLU A 84 -27.86 10.28 -2.92
C GLU A 84 -28.26 11.43 -3.85
N GLU A 85 -28.94 12.44 -3.34
CA GLU A 85 -29.32 13.64 -4.10
C GLU A 85 -28.11 14.39 -4.62
N THR A 86 -27.06 14.50 -3.80
CA THR A 86 -25.81 15.14 -4.21
C THR A 86 -25.15 14.38 -5.35
N LEU A 87 -25.09 13.05 -5.28
CA LEU A 87 -24.42 12.23 -6.28
C LEU A 87 -25.12 12.26 -7.64
N GLN A 88 -26.43 12.55 -7.69
CA GLN A 88 -27.16 12.75 -8.95
C GLN A 88 -26.63 13.95 -9.74
N ASN A 89 -26.03 14.94 -9.07
CA ASN A 89 -25.43 16.12 -9.71
C ASN A 89 -24.08 15.84 -10.38
N TYR A 90 -23.50 14.65 -10.16
CA TYR A 90 -22.17 14.24 -10.66
C TYR A 90 -22.23 12.84 -11.29
N PRO A 91 -22.91 12.67 -12.43
CA PRO A 91 -23.16 11.36 -13.02
C PRO A 91 -21.88 10.60 -13.39
N ASN A 92 -20.79 11.31 -13.67
CA ASN A 92 -19.48 10.75 -13.93
C ASN A 92 -18.88 9.95 -12.74
N LEU A 93 -19.32 10.23 -11.50
CA LEU A 93 -18.88 9.49 -10.32
C LEU A 93 -19.51 8.11 -10.22
N HIS A 94 -20.69 7.89 -10.82
CA HIS A 94 -21.41 6.62 -10.70
C HIS A 94 -20.56 5.42 -11.12
N LYS A 95 -19.78 5.54 -12.20
CA LYS A 95 -18.93 4.43 -12.64
C LYS A 95 -17.81 4.13 -11.66
N MET A 96 -17.24 5.15 -11.02
CA MET A 96 -16.19 5.00 -10.00
C MET A 96 -16.73 4.37 -8.72
N MET A 97 -17.97 4.70 -8.35
CA MET A 97 -18.63 4.18 -7.15
C MET A 97 -18.95 2.69 -7.21
N GLU A 98 -18.93 2.08 -8.39
CA GLU A 98 -19.06 0.62 -8.50
C GLU A 98 -17.86 -0.10 -7.85
N GLU A 99 -16.69 0.55 -7.75
CA GLU A 99 -15.53 0.05 -6.98
C GLU A 99 -15.73 0.36 -5.48
N PRO A 100 -15.84 -0.65 -4.59
CA PRO A 100 -16.17 -0.42 -3.17
C PRO A 100 -15.23 0.51 -2.43
N PHE A 101 -13.93 0.46 -2.75
CA PHE A 101 -12.94 1.36 -2.14
C PHE A 101 -13.12 2.80 -2.62
N LEU A 102 -13.37 3.03 -3.92
CA LEU A 102 -13.63 4.38 -4.43
C LEU A 102 -14.95 4.94 -3.91
N LEU A 103 -16.00 4.12 -3.79
CA LEU A 103 -17.24 4.54 -3.14
C LEU A 103 -16.95 5.11 -1.75
N ARG A 104 -16.15 4.41 -0.95
CA ARG A 104 -15.73 4.92 0.37
C ARG A 104 -15.01 6.25 0.28
N LEU A 105 -14.03 6.39 -0.64
CA LEU A 105 -13.29 7.64 -0.80
C LEU A 105 -14.22 8.79 -1.18
N ILE A 106 -15.05 8.59 -2.21
CA ILE A 106 -16.02 9.57 -2.69
C ILE A 106 -16.92 10.01 -1.55
N LEU A 107 -17.54 9.10 -0.80
CA LEU A 107 -18.42 9.47 0.31
C LEU A 107 -17.68 10.22 1.43
N THR A 108 -16.40 9.94 1.62
CA THR A 108 -15.57 10.63 2.63
C THR A 108 -15.30 12.09 2.23
N VAL A 109 -15.09 12.37 0.94
CA VAL A 109 -14.72 13.70 0.45
C VAL A 109 -15.80 14.41 -0.37
N LEU A 110 -16.98 13.82 -0.53
CA LEU A 110 -18.04 14.42 -1.33
C LEU A 110 -18.39 15.85 -0.88
N PRO A 111 -18.50 16.16 0.44
CA PRO A 111 -18.77 17.53 0.87
C PRO A 111 -17.66 18.53 0.52
N SER A 112 -16.39 18.11 0.51
CA SER A 112 -15.26 18.97 0.15
C SER A 112 -15.14 19.12 -1.37
N LEU A 113 -15.36 18.04 -2.13
CA LEU A 113 -15.38 18.07 -3.60
C LEU A 113 -16.43 19.07 -4.13
N MET A 114 -17.62 19.12 -3.54
CA MET A 114 -18.66 20.07 -3.95
C MET A 114 -18.29 21.54 -3.73
N LYS A 115 -17.40 21.84 -2.77
CA LYS A 115 -16.93 23.21 -2.56
C LYS A 115 -15.94 23.65 -3.64
N GLN A 116 -15.27 22.69 -4.27
CA GLN A 116 -14.20 22.91 -5.25
C GLN A 116 -14.69 22.81 -6.69
N HIS A 117 -15.82 22.15 -6.93
CA HIS A 117 -16.33 21.89 -8.27
C HIS A 117 -17.79 22.34 -8.39
N SER A 118 -18.11 23.06 -9.47
CA SER A 118 -19.48 23.41 -9.78
C SER A 118 -20.31 22.17 -10.12
N ILE A 119 -21.62 22.26 -9.92
CA ILE A 119 -22.58 21.22 -10.30
C ILE A 119 -22.39 20.83 -11.78
N GLY A 120 -22.43 19.54 -12.08
CA GLY A 120 -22.26 19.01 -13.44
C GLY A 120 -20.82 18.94 -13.94
N THR A 121 -19.82 19.36 -13.14
CA THR A 121 -18.41 19.22 -13.52
C THR A 121 -17.98 17.75 -13.50
N ASN A 122 -17.22 17.34 -14.51
CA ASN A 122 -16.62 16.01 -14.53
C ASN A 122 -15.44 15.92 -13.55
N ILE A 123 -15.70 15.31 -12.39
CA ILE A 123 -14.69 14.97 -11.39
C ILE A 123 -13.92 13.71 -11.80
N SER A 124 -12.62 13.83 -11.99
CA SER A 124 -11.73 12.72 -12.31
C SER A 124 -11.38 11.86 -11.09
N LYS A 125 -10.94 10.62 -11.32
CA LYS A 125 -10.45 9.72 -10.26
C LYS A 125 -9.26 10.34 -9.51
N VAL A 126 -8.40 11.09 -10.20
CA VAL A 126 -7.26 11.80 -9.61
C VAL A 126 -7.71 12.89 -8.65
N GLN A 127 -8.75 13.68 -8.99
CA GLN A 127 -9.31 14.70 -8.11
C GLN A 127 -9.94 14.11 -6.84
N VAL A 128 -10.57 12.93 -6.94
CA VAL A 128 -11.06 12.20 -5.76
C VAL A 128 -9.89 11.79 -4.85
N TYR A 129 -8.82 11.23 -5.42
CA TYR A 129 -7.60 10.90 -4.64
C TYR A 129 -6.93 12.13 -4.05
N GLU A 130 -6.89 13.24 -4.78
CA GLU A 130 -6.32 14.49 -4.31
C GLU A 130 -7.08 15.04 -3.10
N ALA A 131 -8.41 15.21 -3.23
CA ALA A 131 -9.24 15.69 -2.14
C ALA A 131 -9.14 14.76 -0.91
N PHE A 132 -9.16 13.44 -1.13
CA PHE A 132 -9.00 12.46 -0.06
C PHE A 132 -7.65 12.58 0.65
N ASN A 133 -6.55 12.59 -0.09
CA ASN A 133 -5.22 12.66 0.48
C ASN A 133 -4.97 14.01 1.17
N GLN A 134 -5.48 15.12 0.64
CA GLN A 134 -5.40 16.41 1.31
C GLN A 134 -6.13 16.39 2.66
N GLN A 135 -7.37 15.89 2.69
CA GLN A 135 -8.15 15.78 3.92
C GLN A 135 -7.48 14.82 4.93
N TRP A 136 -6.90 13.71 4.45
CA TRP A 136 -6.14 12.77 5.28
C TRP A 136 -4.94 13.47 5.95
N ILE A 137 -4.12 14.18 5.17
CA ILE A 137 -2.97 14.92 5.69
C ILE A 137 -3.42 15.99 6.68
N ASP A 138 -4.47 16.76 6.36
CA ASP A 138 -5.00 17.82 7.22
C ASP A 138 -5.46 17.26 8.58
N PHE A 139 -6.13 16.11 8.58
CA PHE A 139 -6.50 15.42 9.82
C PHE A 139 -5.27 15.05 10.66
N HIS A 140 -4.22 14.48 10.05
CA HIS A 140 -3.00 14.13 10.78
C HIS A 140 -2.23 15.36 11.29
N VAL A 141 -2.19 16.45 10.51
CA VAL A 141 -1.59 17.72 10.92
C VAL A 141 -2.35 18.30 12.12
N GLN A 142 -3.69 18.30 12.09
CA GLN A 142 -4.51 18.78 13.20
C GLN A 142 -4.27 17.93 14.46
N ASN A 143 -4.29 16.60 14.35
CA ASN A 143 -4.07 15.71 15.49
C ASN A 143 -2.70 15.93 16.15
N ILE A 144 -1.64 16.06 15.35
CA ILE A 144 -0.29 16.28 15.88
C ILE A 144 -0.16 17.68 16.46
N SER A 145 -0.70 18.69 15.79
CA SER A 145 -0.70 20.07 16.31
C SER A 145 -1.42 20.16 17.66
N ASN A 146 -2.57 19.49 17.82
CA ASN A 146 -3.32 19.45 19.07
C ASN A 146 -2.51 18.78 20.19
N LYS A 147 -1.93 17.61 19.94
CA LYS A 147 -1.08 16.91 20.92
C LYS A 147 0.15 17.72 21.32
N LEU A 148 0.78 18.41 20.37
CA LEU A 148 1.93 19.26 20.66
C LEU A 148 1.53 20.53 21.42
N ALA A 149 0.34 21.08 21.16
CA ALA A 149 -0.21 22.20 21.92
C ALA A 149 -0.51 21.84 23.38
N GLU A 150 -0.97 20.61 23.67
CA GLU A 150 -1.10 20.09 25.05
C GLU A 150 0.24 20.12 25.80
N LEU A 151 1.35 19.93 25.07
CA LEU A 151 2.72 20.02 25.59
C LEU A 151 3.30 21.45 25.54
N ARG A 152 2.48 22.46 25.20
CA ARG A 152 2.87 23.87 25.02
C ARG A 152 3.94 24.10 23.95
N ILE A 153 4.04 23.18 22.98
CA ILE A 153 4.96 23.31 21.84
C ILE A 153 4.23 24.05 20.72
N GLN A 154 4.78 25.21 20.32
CA GLN A 154 4.24 25.96 19.19
C GLN A 154 4.63 25.28 17.88
N THR A 155 3.63 24.94 17.06
CA THR A 155 3.81 24.29 15.77
C THR A 155 3.41 25.19 14.61
N ASN A 156 3.98 24.96 13.44
CA ASN A 156 3.52 25.55 12.19
C ASN A 156 2.81 24.48 11.35
N PRO A 157 1.45 24.46 11.30
CA PRO A 157 0.69 23.45 10.59
C PRO A 157 1.06 23.33 9.10
N ASN A 158 1.37 24.45 8.44
CA ASN A 158 1.74 24.46 7.03
C ASN A 158 3.09 23.76 6.82
N LYS A 159 4.08 23.98 7.69
CA LYS A 159 5.36 23.27 7.62
C LYS A 159 5.19 21.76 7.86
N ILE A 160 4.35 21.37 8.82
CA ILE A 160 4.06 19.95 9.08
C ILE A 160 3.37 19.33 7.86
N LYS A 161 2.38 20.02 7.28
CA LYS A 161 1.67 19.58 6.08
C LYS A 161 2.64 19.35 4.91
N SER A 162 3.51 20.30 4.63
CA SER A 162 4.52 20.16 3.56
C SER A 162 5.49 19.01 3.84
N ALA A 163 5.94 18.84 5.09
CA ALA A 163 6.81 17.72 5.46
C ALA A 163 6.13 16.36 5.27
N PHE A 164 4.85 16.24 5.64
CA PHE A 164 4.08 15.00 5.45
C PHE A 164 3.82 14.69 3.99
N GLN A 165 3.51 15.70 3.18
CA GLN A 165 3.34 15.53 1.74
C GLN A 165 4.64 15.03 1.10
N GLN A 166 5.76 15.71 1.37
CA GLN A 166 7.07 15.32 0.86
C GLN A 166 7.43 13.89 1.27
N TYR A 167 7.22 13.55 2.55
CA TYR A 167 7.41 12.20 3.07
C TYR A 167 6.59 11.15 2.29
N CYS A 168 5.31 11.40 2.08
CA CYS A 168 4.44 10.51 1.32
C CYS A 168 4.86 10.38 -0.15
N HIS A 169 5.29 11.46 -0.80
CA HIS A 169 5.81 11.43 -2.17
C HIS A 169 7.06 10.56 -2.27
N ASP A 170 8.06 10.84 -1.42
CA ASP A 170 9.35 10.16 -1.49
C ASP A 170 9.24 8.68 -1.09
N LEU A 171 8.49 8.37 -0.03
CA LEU A 171 8.27 6.99 0.40
C LEU A 171 7.40 6.23 -0.60
N GLY A 172 6.31 6.83 -1.08
CA GLY A 172 5.41 6.21 -2.05
C GLY A 172 6.14 5.84 -3.35
N PHE A 173 6.97 6.75 -3.85
CA PHE A 173 7.83 6.49 -5.00
C PHE A 173 8.86 5.40 -4.72
N GLN A 174 9.55 5.43 -3.57
CA GLN A 174 10.52 4.39 -3.25
C GLN A 174 9.86 3.01 -3.14
N MET A 175 8.71 2.90 -2.46
CA MET A 175 7.98 1.65 -2.34
C MET A 175 7.52 1.13 -3.72
N PHE A 176 7.16 2.03 -4.64
CA PHE A 176 6.84 1.69 -6.03
C PHE A 176 8.06 1.09 -6.77
N ILE A 177 9.24 1.73 -6.70
CA ILE A 177 10.47 1.23 -7.32
C ILE A 177 10.88 -0.14 -6.76
N GLN A 178 10.70 -0.34 -5.45
CA GLN A 178 11.03 -1.61 -4.80
C GLN A 178 9.96 -2.70 -4.99
N GLY A 179 8.82 -2.38 -5.60
CA GLY A 179 7.72 -3.33 -5.79
C GLY A 179 7.07 -3.80 -4.48
N THR A 180 7.20 -3.04 -3.39
CA THR A 180 6.61 -3.38 -2.07
C THR A 180 5.45 -2.45 -1.72
N GLN A 181 4.59 -2.93 -0.83
CA GLN A 181 3.50 -2.17 -0.21
C GLN A 181 3.72 -1.97 1.29
N ILE A 182 4.79 -2.54 1.84
CA ILE A 182 5.12 -2.48 3.26
C ILE A 182 6.56 -1.98 3.39
N ALA A 183 6.73 -0.92 4.16
CA ALA A 183 8.02 -0.44 4.62
C ALA A 183 8.25 -0.93 6.06
N THR A 184 9.48 -1.35 6.37
CA THR A 184 9.83 -1.87 7.69
C THR A 184 10.81 -0.92 8.36
N GLU A 185 10.50 -0.46 9.55
CA GLU A 185 11.39 0.32 10.39
C GLU A 185 12.34 -0.64 11.12
N ASN A 186 13.65 -0.45 10.94
CA ASN A 186 14.63 -1.19 11.72
C ASN A 186 14.72 -0.59 13.12
N ASP A 187 14.26 -1.36 14.11
CA ASP A 187 14.60 -1.11 15.51
C ASP A 187 16.07 -1.48 15.70
N ASN A 188 17.00 -0.56 15.42
CA ASN A 188 18.39 -0.70 15.83
C ASN A 188 18.53 -0.54 17.36
N LYS A 189 17.76 -1.31 18.12
CA LYS A 189 18.01 -1.67 19.52
C LYS A 189 18.42 -3.14 19.58
N GLU A 190 19.34 -3.56 18.71
CA GLU A 190 20.16 -4.72 19.03
C GLU A 190 21.09 -4.30 20.17
N HIS A 191 20.73 -4.66 21.40
CA HIS A 191 21.76 -4.99 22.36
C HIS A 191 22.66 -6.03 21.68
N GLU A 192 23.98 -5.82 21.70
CA GLU A 192 25.04 -6.67 21.13
C GLU A 192 25.11 -8.12 21.72
N SER A 193 24.03 -8.60 22.31
CA SER A 193 23.79 -9.99 22.70
C SER A 193 22.43 -10.36 22.10
N ASP A 194 22.35 -10.77 20.85
CA ASP A 194 22.27 -12.19 20.55
C ASP A 194 22.68 -12.45 19.10
N LYS A 195 24.00 -12.37 18.84
CA LYS A 195 24.58 -13.28 17.84
C LYS A 195 24.42 -14.69 18.40
N ILE A 196 23.40 -15.43 17.98
CA ILE A 196 23.44 -16.88 17.70
C ILE A 196 22.11 -17.36 17.07
N SER A 197 22.27 -17.93 15.86
CA SER A 197 21.42 -18.92 15.19
C SER A 197 20.05 -18.51 14.62
N SER A 198 20.06 -18.05 13.37
CA SER A 198 19.38 -18.83 12.33
C SER A 198 20.45 -19.32 11.36
N LYS A 199 21.05 -20.47 11.67
CA LYS A 199 21.81 -21.23 10.67
C LYS A 199 20.86 -21.46 9.51
N LEU A 200 21.20 -20.92 8.34
CA LEU A 200 20.69 -21.42 7.07
C LEU A 200 20.88 -22.93 7.06
N ASP A 201 19.82 -23.66 6.75
CA ASP A 201 19.89 -25.11 6.64
C ASP A 201 20.97 -25.51 5.62
N PRO A 202 21.75 -26.56 5.90
CA PRO A 202 22.83 -27.01 5.04
C PRO A 202 22.27 -27.50 3.70
N ILE A 203 22.91 -27.08 2.61
CA ILE A 203 22.75 -27.70 1.30
C ILE A 203 23.17 -29.16 1.45
N MET A 204 22.20 -30.07 1.43
CA MET A 204 22.45 -31.50 1.48
C MET A 204 22.84 -31.96 0.08
N GLU A 205 24.14 -32.05 -0.17
CA GLU A 205 24.69 -32.83 -1.27
C GLU A 205 24.29 -34.30 -1.06
N LYS A 206 23.56 -34.86 -2.03
CA LYS A 206 23.32 -36.29 -2.11
C LYS A 206 24.51 -36.93 -2.83
N GLU A 207 25.17 -37.86 -2.15
CA GLU A 207 26.10 -38.81 -2.75
C GLU A 207 25.46 -39.48 -3.97
N ILE A 208 26.07 -39.28 -5.14
CA ILE A 208 26.01 -40.24 -6.25
C ILE A 208 27.45 -40.64 -6.51
N LYS A 209 27.77 -41.88 -6.18
CA LYS A 209 28.96 -42.57 -6.67
C LYS A 209 28.97 -42.50 -8.19
N ASN A 210 30.01 -41.94 -8.78
CA ASN A 210 30.61 -42.46 -10.01
C ASN A 210 32.05 -41.93 -10.14
N SER A 211 32.94 -42.88 -10.38
CA SER A 211 34.35 -42.75 -10.72
C SER A 211 34.53 -42.05 -12.06
N ASP A 212 35.37 -41.00 -12.12
CA ASP A 212 36.61 -40.97 -12.93
C ASP A 212 37.22 -39.54 -13.01
N GLU A 213 38.49 -39.50 -12.60
CA GLU A 213 39.61 -38.57 -12.88
C GLU A 213 39.42 -37.08 -13.26
N LYS A 214 39.90 -36.22 -12.34
CA LYS A 214 41.02 -35.26 -12.51
C LYS A 214 40.80 -33.96 -13.32
N LEU A 215 40.63 -32.82 -12.61
CA LEU A 215 41.57 -31.68 -12.68
C LEU A 215 41.29 -30.65 -11.56
N GLU A 216 42.30 -30.36 -10.74
CA GLU A 216 42.29 -29.29 -9.74
C GLU A 216 42.47 -27.90 -10.39
N MET A 217 41.65 -26.92 -10.00
CA MET A 217 42.07 -25.51 -10.01
C MET A 217 41.63 -24.86 -8.70
N LYS A 218 42.61 -24.57 -7.86
CA LYS A 218 42.50 -23.72 -6.67
C LYS A 218 42.27 -22.28 -7.10
N THR A 219 41.26 -21.62 -6.54
CA THR A 219 41.25 -20.15 -6.48
C THR A 219 40.68 -19.68 -5.15
N ASN A 220 41.55 -18.96 -4.44
CA ASN A 220 41.46 -18.47 -3.08
C ASN A 220 40.15 -17.75 -2.74
N GLU A 221 39.61 -18.12 -1.57
CA GLU A 221 38.61 -17.36 -0.82
C GLU A 221 39.07 -15.91 -0.63
N THR A 222 38.57 -15.03 -1.48
CA THR A 222 38.65 -13.60 -1.23
C THR A 222 37.40 -13.25 -0.44
N LYS A 223 37.55 -13.04 0.87
CA LYS A 223 36.50 -12.47 1.73
C LYS A 223 36.13 -11.09 1.19
N VAL A 224 35.12 -11.06 0.32
CA VAL A 224 34.44 -9.82 -0.03
C VAL A 224 33.85 -9.28 1.27
N PRO A 225 34.22 -8.07 1.72
CA PRO A 225 33.58 -7.50 2.88
C PRO A 225 32.11 -7.32 2.50
N VAL A 226 31.23 -7.96 3.27
CA VAL A 226 29.78 -7.75 3.17
C VAL A 226 29.56 -6.26 3.49
N ILE A 227 29.50 -5.45 2.44
CA ILE A 227 28.99 -4.09 2.51
C ILE A 227 27.59 -4.28 3.06
N LYS A 228 27.36 -3.86 4.31
CA LYS A 228 26.02 -3.78 4.87
C LYS A 228 25.22 -2.93 3.90
N THR A 229 24.39 -3.54 3.07
CA THR A 229 23.41 -2.81 2.26
C THR A 229 22.58 -2.04 3.27
N GLN A 230 22.81 -0.73 3.32
CA GLN A 230 22.09 0.15 4.21
C GLN A 230 20.60 -0.06 3.95
N ASP A 231 19.83 -0.29 5.02
CA ASP A 231 18.40 -0.52 4.88
C ASP A 231 17.80 0.71 4.19
N ILE A 232 17.24 0.50 3.00
CA ILE A 232 16.66 1.55 2.16
C ILE A 232 15.52 2.29 2.86
N TRP A 233 14.92 1.68 3.90
CA TRP A 233 13.88 2.27 4.72
C TRP A 233 14.43 3.18 5.82
N GLU A 234 15.69 3.01 6.24
CA GLU A 234 16.31 3.75 7.35
C GLU A 234 16.11 5.26 7.18
N ARG A 235 16.35 5.79 5.98
CA ARG A 235 16.17 7.22 5.65
C ARG A 235 14.74 7.77 5.82
N TYR A 236 13.72 6.91 5.87
CA TYR A 236 12.32 7.30 6.07
C TYR A 236 11.86 7.14 7.52
N PHE A 237 12.62 6.39 8.33
CA PHE A 237 12.30 6.14 9.74
C PHE A 237 13.41 6.63 10.68
N THR A 238 14.25 7.57 10.23
CA THR A 238 15.31 8.15 11.06
C THR A 238 14.73 8.95 12.22
N GLY A 239 15.11 8.58 13.45
CA GLY A 239 14.64 9.22 14.67
C GLY A 239 13.14 9.02 14.90
N ASP A 240 12.59 9.56 15.98
CA ASP A 240 11.14 9.52 16.27
C ASP A 240 10.32 10.40 15.29
N SER A 241 10.54 10.23 13.98
CA SER A 241 9.91 10.98 12.91
C SER A 241 8.41 10.84 13.01
N VAL A 242 7.75 11.96 13.28
CA VAL A 242 6.29 12.02 13.39
C VAL A 242 5.59 11.81 12.04
N ALA A 243 6.32 11.87 10.92
CA ALA A 243 5.75 11.68 9.59
C ALA A 243 5.22 10.25 9.36
N LYS A 244 5.81 9.24 10.03
CA LYS A 244 5.35 7.85 9.92
C LYS A 244 3.91 7.65 10.40
N TYR A 245 3.39 8.55 11.26
CA TYR A 245 2.01 8.48 11.75
C TYR A 245 0.96 8.81 10.69
N VAL A 246 1.35 9.30 9.52
CA VAL A 246 0.44 9.44 8.35
C VAL A 246 0.13 8.08 7.71
N LEU A 247 0.99 7.08 7.94
CA LEU A 247 0.84 5.72 7.44
C LEU A 247 -0.02 4.88 8.38
N ARG A 248 -0.58 3.79 7.84
CA ARG A 248 -1.21 2.75 8.63
C ARG A 248 -0.16 1.77 9.14
N ARG A 249 -0.10 1.58 10.46
CA ARG A 249 0.68 0.51 11.11
C ARG A 249 -0.03 -0.83 10.92
N VAL A 250 0.69 -1.86 10.46
CA VAL A 250 0.16 -3.21 10.20
C VAL A 250 0.86 -4.32 10.99
N GLY A 251 1.95 -3.98 11.67
CA GLY A 251 2.65 -4.81 12.64
C GLY A 251 3.56 -3.92 13.48
N ASP A 252 4.38 -4.51 14.33
CA ASP A 252 5.19 -3.72 15.28
C ASP A 252 6.01 -2.65 14.57
N ASN A 253 6.78 -3.00 13.54
CA ASN A 253 7.59 -2.02 12.81
C ASN A 253 7.25 -1.95 11.31
N LYS A 254 6.02 -2.30 10.94
CA LYS A 254 5.59 -2.39 9.54
C LYS A 254 4.53 -1.33 9.23
N TYR A 255 4.79 -0.56 8.19
CA TYR A 255 3.98 0.58 7.78
C TYR A 255 3.58 0.46 6.32
N GLN A 256 2.37 0.91 6.01
CA GLN A 256 1.85 0.97 4.65
C GLN A 256 0.93 2.18 4.46
N PHE A 257 0.74 2.58 3.21
CA PHE A 257 -0.34 3.52 2.88
C PHE A 257 -1.71 2.90 3.20
N LEU A 258 -2.74 3.75 3.34
CA LEU A 258 -4.11 3.29 3.62
C LEU A 258 -4.57 2.23 2.61
N HIS A 259 -4.19 2.40 1.34
CA HIS A 259 -4.43 1.47 0.26
C HIS A 259 -3.35 1.60 -0.82
N LYS A 260 -3.12 0.54 -1.60
CA LYS A 260 -2.14 0.53 -2.69
C LYS A 260 -2.37 1.66 -3.70
N SER A 261 -3.62 2.00 -4.02
CA SER A 261 -3.89 3.12 -4.94
C SER A 261 -3.51 4.49 -4.38
N CYS A 262 -3.51 4.67 -3.05
CA CYS A 262 -2.99 5.90 -2.44
C CYS A 262 -1.46 5.97 -2.56
N GLN A 263 -0.77 4.85 -2.38
CA GLN A 263 0.68 4.74 -2.65
C GLN A 263 0.99 5.09 -4.10
N GLU A 264 0.27 4.47 -5.05
CA GLU A 264 0.44 4.70 -6.49
C GLU A 264 0.15 6.17 -6.87
N TYR A 265 -0.84 6.81 -6.23
CA TYR A 265 -1.10 8.24 -6.40
C TYR A 265 0.10 9.10 -6.00
N TYR A 266 0.68 8.90 -4.82
CA TYR A 266 1.85 9.67 -4.38
C TYR A 266 3.09 9.39 -5.23
N ALA A 267 3.31 8.15 -5.65
CA ALA A 267 4.38 7.79 -6.57
C ALA A 267 4.22 8.51 -7.93
N ALA A 268 2.99 8.54 -8.48
CA ALA A 268 2.71 9.24 -9.73
C ALA A 268 2.93 10.75 -9.61
N GLN A 269 2.51 11.37 -8.51
CA GLN A 269 2.79 12.80 -8.25
C GLN A 269 4.28 13.08 -8.18
N LYS A 270 5.05 12.24 -7.48
CA LYS A 270 6.50 12.38 -7.38
C LYS A 270 7.17 12.34 -8.75
N ILE A 271 6.78 11.38 -9.60
CA ILE A 271 7.26 11.29 -11.00
C ILE A 271 6.95 12.58 -11.76
N ILE A 272 5.73 13.10 -11.66
CA ILE A 272 5.35 14.35 -12.33
C ILE A 272 6.20 15.53 -11.84
N PHE A 273 6.38 15.68 -10.53
CA PHE A 273 7.20 16.76 -9.98
C PHE A 273 8.66 16.65 -10.42
N ASP A 274 9.23 15.45 -10.42
CA ASP A 274 10.60 15.25 -10.85
C ASP A 274 10.79 15.56 -12.35
N ILE A 275 9.81 15.23 -13.19
CA ILE A 275 9.79 15.61 -14.61
C ILE A 275 9.70 17.12 -14.78
N LEU A 276 8.81 17.80 -14.03
CA LEU A 276 8.62 19.24 -14.13
C LEU A 276 9.82 20.04 -13.59
N LEU A 277 10.52 19.51 -12.60
CA LEU A 277 11.72 20.12 -12.01
C LEU A 277 13.00 19.77 -12.77
N TRP A 278 12.95 18.80 -13.69
CA TRP A 278 14.10 18.40 -14.48
C TRP A 278 14.57 19.56 -15.35
N LYS A 279 15.85 19.92 -15.19
CA LYS A 279 16.54 20.86 -16.06
C LYS A 279 17.62 20.09 -16.83
N PRO A 280 17.73 20.26 -18.15
CA PRO A 280 18.80 19.62 -18.90
C PRO A 280 20.14 20.14 -18.39
N ASN A 281 21.07 19.23 -18.13
CA ASN A 281 22.47 19.59 -17.93
C ASN A 281 22.99 20.11 -19.28
N ILE A 282 23.06 21.43 -19.42
CA ILE A 282 23.75 22.05 -20.55
C ILE A 282 25.23 21.72 -20.32
N ALA A 283 25.73 20.72 -21.05
CA ALA A 283 27.15 20.47 -21.14
C ALA A 283 27.76 21.67 -21.90
N ASN A 284 28.58 22.45 -21.20
CA ASN A 284 29.47 23.44 -21.79
C ASN A 284 30.68 22.74 -22.42
#